data_AF-A0A530QNF1-F1
#
_entry.id   AF-A0A530QNF1-F1
#
_cell.length_a   1.000
_cell.length_b   1.000
_cell.length_c   1.000
_cell.angle_alpha   90.00
_cell.angle_beta   90.00
_cell.angle_gamma   90.00
#
_symmetry.space_group_name_H-M   'P 1'
#
loop_
_entity.id
_entity.type
_entity.pdbx_description
1 polymer ?
#
loop_
_entity_poly.entity_id
_entity_poly.type
_entity_poly.pdbx_seq_one_letter_code
_entity_poly.pdbx_strand_id
1 'polypeptide(L)'
;NITDEDKSWLDLHINASYNKTNLVMTSLVPQNRFDPVTGLPIVLPAGSMSTFDIATSGIDIWNTSRFETTGIAHELTYGGDWVGDDVETGGAAGGASFYTPSGKRNVSGAYIQDKLTWDWLEVIAGLRYDSYKLESDVGEASGDRLSPRITVGVSPFETASLSGLQLYGTYAEGYR
;
A
#
# COMPACT_ATOMS: atom_id res chain seq x y z
N ASN A 1 1.23 27.71 -3.90
CA ASN A 1 1.74 26.44 -3.34
C ASN A 1 2.66 25.84 -4.39
N ILE A 2 3.90 26.27 -4.62
CA ILE A 2 5.08 26.53 -3.78
C ILE A 2 5.74 27.81 -4.32
N THR A 3 5.54 28.97 -3.69
CA THR A 3 6.06 30.25 -4.23
C THR A 3 6.65 31.16 -3.16
N ASP A 4 6.77 30.67 -1.92
CA ASP A 4 7.19 31.45 -0.76
C ASP A 4 8.41 30.74 -0.16
N GLU A 5 9.62 31.26 -0.39
CA GLU A 5 10.88 30.69 0.09
C GLU A 5 10.88 30.57 1.63
N ASP A 6 10.10 31.39 2.33
CA ASP A 6 9.93 31.35 3.79
C ASP A 6 9.12 30.13 4.31
N LYS A 7 8.57 29.31 3.41
CA LYS A 7 7.74 28.13 3.74
C LYS A 7 8.28 26.82 3.16
N SER A 8 9.59 26.74 2.88
CA SER A 8 10.23 25.52 2.37
C SER A 8 10.04 24.28 3.26
N TRP A 9 9.67 24.48 4.53
CA TRP A 9 9.41 23.43 5.51
C TRP A 9 8.01 22.80 5.40
N LEU A 10 7.06 23.46 4.71
CA LEU A 10 5.67 23.01 4.59
C LEU A 10 5.27 22.75 3.14
N ASP A 11 5.30 21.48 2.76
CA ASP A 11 4.80 20.93 1.50
C ASP A 11 3.84 19.77 1.84
N LEU A 12 2.68 20.14 2.37
CA LEU A 12 1.70 19.21 2.94
C LEU A 12 0.76 18.67 1.85
N HIS A 13 0.61 17.34 1.84
CA HIS A 13 -0.33 16.63 0.99
C HIS A 13 -1.28 15.77 1.82
N ILE A 14 -2.53 15.71 1.37
CA ILE A 14 -3.58 14.89 1.96
C ILE A 14 -4.35 14.26 0.82
N ASN A 15 -4.35 12.93 0.76
CA ASN A 15 -5.11 12.15 -0.18
C ASN A 15 -6.12 11.28 0.57
N ALA A 16 -7.36 11.26 0.11
CA ALA A 16 -8.39 10.37 0.63
C ALA A 16 -9.09 9.67 -0.55
N SER A 17 -9.47 8.42 -0.36
CA SER A 17 -10.17 7.63 -1.37
C SER A 17 -11.24 6.74 -0.76
N TYR A 18 -12.27 6.48 -1.58
CA TYR A 18 -13.32 5.52 -1.27
C TYR A 18 -13.72 4.80 -2.55
N ASN A 19 -13.77 3.47 -2.51
CA ASN A 19 -14.26 2.63 -3.58
C ASN A 19 -15.33 1.68 -3.02
N LYS A 20 -16.40 1.47 -3.80
CA LYS A 20 -17.42 0.48 -3.49
C LYS A 20 -17.69 -0.34 -4.75
N THR A 21 -17.57 -1.65 -4.63
CA THR A 21 -17.82 -2.60 -5.72
C THR A 21 -18.90 -3.57 -5.29
N ASN A 22 -19.96 -3.65 -6.09
CA ASN A 22 -21.03 -4.62 -5.91
C ASN A 22 -21.01 -5.57 -7.11
N LEU A 23 -20.81 -6.86 -6.86
CA LEU A 23 -20.77 -7.89 -7.88
C LEU A 23 -21.79 -8.97 -7.57
N VAL A 24 -22.55 -9.35 -8.60
CA VAL A 24 -23.43 -10.51 -8.58
C VAL A 24 -22.98 -11.46 -9.67
N MET A 25 -22.64 -12.68 -9.27
CA MET A 25 -22.28 -13.78 -10.15
C MET A 25 -23.42 -14.80 -10.16
N THR A 26 -23.85 -15.22 -11.34
CA THR A 26 -24.86 -16.28 -11.51
C THR A 26 -24.24 -17.48 -12.24
N SER A 27 -24.36 -18.68 -11.67
CA SER A 27 -23.92 -19.89 -12.35
C SER A 27 -24.85 -20.22 -13.51
N LEU A 28 -24.35 -20.23 -14.75
CA LEU A 28 -25.17 -20.53 -15.93
C LEU A 28 -25.38 -22.03 -16.17
N VAL A 29 -24.49 -22.85 -15.62
CA VAL A 29 -24.53 -24.31 -15.72
C VAL A 29 -24.35 -24.93 -14.34
N PRO A 30 -24.82 -26.16 -14.10
CA PRO A 30 -24.51 -26.88 -12.87
C PRO A 30 -23.00 -27.08 -12.72
N GLN A 31 -22.47 -26.95 -11.50
CA GLN A 31 -21.05 -27.14 -11.20
C GLN A 31 -20.85 -28.14 -10.06
N ASN A 32 -19.90 -29.05 -10.22
CA ASN A 32 -19.45 -29.93 -9.15
C ASN A 32 -18.46 -29.17 -8.25
N ARG A 33 -18.82 -28.98 -6.98
CA ARG A 33 -18.08 -28.20 -5.99
C ARG A 33 -17.97 -28.99 -4.68
N PHE A 34 -17.40 -28.35 -3.65
CA PHE A 34 -17.35 -28.90 -2.29
C PHE A 34 -18.14 -28.02 -1.34
N ASP A 35 -18.92 -28.65 -0.47
CA ASP A 35 -19.62 -27.98 0.61
C ASP A 35 -18.59 -27.53 1.67
N PRO A 36 -18.52 -26.23 2.00
CA PRO A 36 -17.48 -25.70 2.88
C PRO A 36 -17.67 -26.08 4.36
N VAL A 37 -18.84 -26.58 4.75
CA VAL A 37 -19.15 -26.99 6.14
C VAL A 37 -18.81 -28.46 6.33
N THR A 38 -19.19 -29.30 5.38
CA THR A 38 -19.07 -30.77 5.46
C THR A 38 -17.85 -31.32 4.73
N GLY A 39 -17.27 -30.57 3.80
CA GLY A 39 -16.18 -31.00 2.91
C GLY A 39 -16.61 -32.02 1.84
N LEU A 40 -17.90 -32.37 1.77
CA LEU A 40 -18.42 -33.37 0.83
C LEU A 40 -18.70 -32.76 -0.55
N PRO A 41 -18.70 -33.57 -1.63
CA PRO A 41 -19.11 -33.10 -2.95
C PRO A 41 -20.56 -32.57 -2.94
N ILE A 42 -20.77 -31.41 -3.56
CA ILE A 42 -22.09 -30.80 -3.76
C ILE A 42 -22.24 -30.35 -5.22
N VAL A 43 -23.45 -30.46 -5.76
CA VAL A 43 -23.79 -29.89 -7.07
C VAL A 43 -24.37 -28.50 -6.84
N LEU A 44 -23.68 -27.47 -7.30
CA LEU A 44 -24.18 -26.10 -7.35
C LEU A 44 -25.08 -25.96 -8.59
N PRO A 45 -26.41 -25.79 -8.45
CA PRO A 45 -27.32 -25.75 -9.60
C PRO A 45 -27.10 -24.52 -10.49
N ALA A 46 -27.50 -24.61 -11.76
CA ALA A 46 -27.66 -23.43 -12.61
C ALA A 46 -28.68 -22.46 -11.99
N GLY A 47 -28.42 -21.16 -12.10
CA GLY A 47 -29.16 -20.09 -11.44
C GLY A 47 -28.66 -19.75 -10.03
N SER A 48 -27.75 -20.53 -9.44
CA SER A 48 -27.17 -20.21 -8.14
C SER A 48 -26.38 -18.89 -8.19
N MET A 49 -26.57 -18.05 -7.18
CA MET A 49 -25.95 -16.74 -7.10
C MET A 49 -24.85 -16.67 -6.04
N SER A 50 -23.82 -15.89 -6.33
CA SER A 50 -22.83 -15.39 -5.37
C SER A 50 -22.77 -13.87 -5.46
N THR A 51 -22.64 -13.23 -4.31
CA THR A 51 -22.61 -11.78 -4.15
C THR A 51 -21.33 -11.39 -3.45
N PHE A 52 -20.76 -10.26 -3.87
CA PHE A 52 -19.55 -9.68 -3.32
C PHE A 52 -19.78 -8.18 -3.22
N ASP A 53 -19.83 -7.67 -2.00
CA ASP A 53 -19.85 -6.25 -1.72
C ASP A 53 -18.55 -5.88 -1.01
N ILE A 54 -17.76 -5.03 -1.67
CA ILE A 54 -16.42 -4.65 -1.21
C ILE A 54 -16.39 -3.14 -1.10
N ALA A 55 -16.16 -2.63 0.11
CA ALA A 55 -15.84 -1.23 0.37
C ALA A 55 -14.36 -1.11 0.72
N THR A 56 -13.66 -0.19 0.06
CA THR A 56 -12.27 0.17 0.39
C THR A 56 -12.21 1.65 0.69
N SER A 57 -11.66 2.01 1.85
CA SER A 57 -11.39 3.39 2.24
C SER A 57 -9.89 3.58 2.41
N GLY A 58 -9.37 4.73 2.03
CA GLY A 58 -7.94 5.03 2.17
C GLY A 58 -7.67 6.48 2.53
N ILE A 59 -6.62 6.70 3.29
CA ILE A 59 -6.07 8.02 3.58
C ILE A 59 -4.54 7.96 3.56
N ASP A 60 -3.91 9.00 3.02
CA ASP A 60 -2.46 9.18 2.99
C ASP A 60 -2.16 10.66 3.24
N ILE A 61 -1.30 10.92 4.23
CA ILE A 61 -0.93 12.26 4.66
C ILE A 61 0.58 12.32 4.79
N TRP A 62 1.20 13.28 4.13
CA TRP A 62 2.64 13.50 4.25
C TRP A 62 3.03 14.95 4.06
N ASN A 63 4.22 15.29 4.56
CA ASN A 63 4.85 16.57 4.35
C ASN A 63 6.29 16.37 3.89
N THR A 64 6.76 17.21 2.97
CA THR A 64 8.18 17.29 2.58
C THR A 64 8.77 18.63 3.01
N SER A 65 9.68 18.61 3.97
CA SER A 65 10.44 19.79 4.41
C SER A 65 11.77 19.89 3.69
N ARG A 66 12.11 21.07 3.18
CA ARG A 66 13.38 21.35 2.51
C ARG A 66 14.20 22.36 3.29
N PHE A 67 15.43 22.00 3.63
CA PHE A 67 16.35 22.82 4.42
C PHE A 67 17.80 22.43 4.16
N GLU A 68 18.76 23.24 4.62
CA GLU A 68 20.19 22.98 4.48
C GLU A 68 20.85 22.86 5.85
N THR A 69 21.76 21.89 6.02
CA THR A 69 22.64 21.83 7.19
C THR A 69 24.09 21.69 6.75
N THR A 70 24.93 22.66 7.11
CA THR A 70 26.39 22.63 6.85
C THR A 70 26.76 22.27 5.40
N GLY A 71 26.08 22.85 4.40
CA GLY A 71 26.33 22.57 2.98
C GLY A 71 25.66 21.32 2.43
N ILE A 72 24.85 20.62 3.22
CA ILE A 72 24.06 19.46 2.81
C ILE A 72 22.61 19.91 2.64
N ALA A 73 22.05 19.73 1.44
CA ALA A 73 20.64 19.95 1.19
C ALA A 73 19.81 18.73 1.61
N HIS A 74 18.72 18.96 2.31
CA HIS A 74 17.77 17.95 2.79
C HIS A 74 16.41 18.11 2.10
N GLU A 75 15.83 16.98 1.68
CA GLU A 75 14.40 16.86 1.36
C GLU A 75 13.78 15.79 2.27
N LEU A 76 13.39 16.22 3.47
CA LEU A 76 12.85 15.36 4.52
C LEU A 76 11.36 15.14 4.33
N THR A 77 10.98 13.93 3.93
CA THR A 77 9.59 13.51 3.77
C THR A 77 9.16 12.61 4.92
N TYR A 78 8.03 12.93 5.55
CA TYR A 78 7.45 12.12 6.61
C TYR A 78 5.94 12.11 6.50
N GLY A 79 5.33 10.98 6.83
CA GLY A 79 3.91 10.78 6.64
C GLY A 79 3.42 9.44 7.12
N GLY A 80 2.16 9.17 6.82
CA GLY A 80 1.53 7.90 7.11
C GLY A 80 0.27 7.70 6.28
N ASP A 81 -0.05 6.42 6.12
CA ASP A 81 -1.17 5.96 5.32
C ASP A 81 -1.96 4.89 6.07
N TRP A 82 -3.22 4.76 5.68
CA TRP A 82 -4.10 3.69 6.10
C TRP A 82 -5.03 3.30 4.95
N VAL A 83 -5.25 2.00 4.79
CA VAL A 83 -6.24 1.41 3.90
C VAL A 83 -7.06 0.40 4.68
N GLY A 84 -8.38 0.54 4.62
CA GLY A 84 -9.34 -0.38 5.21
C GLY A 84 -10.25 -0.97 4.16
N ASP A 85 -10.44 -2.28 4.20
CA ASP A 85 -11.43 -3.00 3.42
C ASP A 85 -12.51 -3.60 4.32
N ASP A 86 -13.75 -3.51 3.87
CA ASP A 86 -14.91 -4.19 4.43
C ASP A 86 -15.55 -5.02 3.32
N VAL A 87 -15.49 -6.34 3.47
CA VAL A 87 -15.94 -7.31 2.48
C VAL A 87 -17.11 -8.08 3.05
N GLU A 88 -18.25 -8.01 2.37
CA GLU A 88 -19.42 -8.84 2.63
C GLU A 88 -19.66 -9.74 1.43
N THR A 89 -19.71 -11.06 1.65
CA THR A 89 -20.06 -12.02 0.62
C THR A 89 -21.25 -12.87 1.04
N GLY A 90 -22.01 -13.33 0.05
CA GLY A 90 -23.21 -14.14 0.27
C GLY A 90 -23.58 -14.96 -0.94
N GLY A 91 -24.36 -16.03 -0.77
CA GLY A 91 -24.76 -16.88 -1.89
C GLY A 91 -25.14 -18.30 -1.48
N ALA A 92 -25.32 -19.16 -2.49
CA ALA A 92 -25.64 -20.57 -2.29
C ALA A 92 -24.40 -21.38 -1.86
N ALA A 93 -24.59 -22.40 -1.00
CA ALA A 93 -23.52 -23.29 -0.54
C ALA A 93 -22.72 -23.89 -1.71
N GLY A 94 -21.38 -23.86 -1.62
CA GLY A 94 -20.48 -24.25 -2.71
C GLY A 94 -20.33 -23.21 -3.82
N GLY A 95 -20.98 -22.04 -3.70
CA GLY A 95 -20.81 -20.88 -4.56
C GLY A 95 -19.47 -20.16 -4.34
N ALA A 96 -19.11 -19.27 -5.28
CA ALA A 96 -17.82 -18.57 -5.27
C ALA A 96 -17.60 -17.70 -4.01
N SER A 97 -18.68 -17.12 -3.47
CA SER A 97 -18.68 -16.33 -2.22
C SER A 97 -18.12 -17.11 -1.03
N PHE A 98 -18.31 -18.42 -0.97
CA PHE A 98 -17.81 -19.22 0.16
C PHE A 98 -16.29 -19.39 0.17
N TYR A 99 -15.64 -19.33 -0.99
CA TYR A 99 -14.17 -19.39 -1.09
C TYR A 99 -13.51 -18.02 -0.85
N THR A 100 -14.32 -17.00 -0.59
CA THR A 100 -13.93 -15.60 -0.38
C THR A 100 -14.81 -15.02 0.73
N PRO A 101 -14.66 -15.52 1.96
CA PRO A 101 -15.58 -15.17 3.04
C PRO A 101 -15.54 -13.68 3.36
N SER A 102 -16.62 -13.21 3.97
CA SER A 102 -16.69 -11.87 4.54
C SER A 102 -15.55 -11.62 5.53
N GLY A 103 -15.11 -10.38 5.61
CA GLY A 103 -14.04 -9.99 6.51
C GLY A 103 -13.61 -8.54 6.35
N LYS A 104 -12.80 -8.10 7.30
CA LYS A 104 -12.22 -6.77 7.34
C LYS A 104 -10.71 -6.85 7.28
N ARG A 105 -10.10 -5.96 6.51
CA ARG A 105 -8.64 -5.81 6.45
C ARG A 105 -8.29 -4.37 6.73
N ASN A 106 -7.34 -4.15 7.63
CA ASN A 106 -6.75 -2.85 7.86
C ASN A 106 -5.24 -2.97 7.64
N VAL A 107 -4.67 -2.04 6.89
CA VAL A 107 -3.24 -1.89 6.71
C VAL A 107 -2.91 -0.43 6.96
N SER A 108 -1.90 -0.17 7.77
CA SER A 108 -1.42 1.19 8.04
C SER A 108 0.09 1.22 8.05
N GLY A 109 0.65 2.38 7.72
CA GLY A 109 2.06 2.61 7.95
C GLY A 109 2.39 4.06 8.25
N ALA A 110 3.57 4.25 8.82
CA ALA A 110 4.18 5.55 9.06
C ALA A 110 5.62 5.49 8.58
N TYR A 111 6.09 6.57 7.98
CA TYR A 111 7.41 6.60 7.36
C TYR A 111 8.10 7.95 7.52
N ILE A 112 9.42 7.89 7.47
CA ILE A 112 10.31 9.04 7.36
C ILE A 112 11.40 8.69 6.35
N GLN A 113 11.71 9.62 5.46
CA GLN A 113 12.75 9.49 4.46
C GLN A 113 13.43 10.84 4.29
N ASP A 114 14.75 10.87 4.35
CA ASP A 114 15.52 12.06 4.04
C ASP A 114 16.35 11.81 2.79
N LYS A 115 16.27 12.74 1.84
CA LYS A 115 17.20 12.82 0.72
C LYS A 115 18.22 13.90 1.02
N LEU A 116 19.47 13.46 1.13
CA LEU A 116 20.64 14.28 1.38
C LEU A 116 21.34 14.50 0.03
N THR A 117 21.66 15.73 -0.31
CA THR A 117 22.45 16.07 -1.50
C THR A 117 23.63 16.94 -1.10
N TRP A 118 24.82 16.53 -1.50
CA TRP A 118 26.07 17.25 -1.25
C TRP A 118 27.03 17.05 -2.41
N ASP A 119 27.32 18.13 -3.14
CA ASP A 119 28.13 18.14 -4.36
C ASP A 119 27.68 17.06 -5.37
N TRP A 120 28.50 16.03 -5.58
CA TRP A 120 28.25 14.93 -6.51
C TRP A 120 27.59 13.72 -5.84
N LEU A 121 27.30 13.77 -4.54
CA LEU A 121 26.76 12.68 -3.74
C LEU A 121 25.28 12.93 -3.40
N GLU A 122 24.46 11.90 -3.61
CA GLU A 122 23.07 11.83 -3.16
C GLU A 122 22.90 10.60 -2.26
N VAL A 123 22.32 10.77 -1.08
CA VAL A 123 21.97 9.66 -0.18
C VAL A 123 20.51 9.78 0.20
N ILE A 124 19.74 8.72 -0.01
CA ILE A 124 18.35 8.64 0.44
C ILE A 124 18.29 7.57 1.52
N ALA A 125 17.95 7.96 2.74
CA ALA A 125 17.78 7.04 3.85
C ALA A 125 16.32 7.12 4.35
N GLY A 126 15.69 5.97 4.55
CA GLY A 126 14.31 5.92 4.98
C GLY A 126 14.00 4.72 5.85
N LEU A 127 12.95 4.88 6.63
CA LEU A 127 12.43 3.87 7.54
C LEU A 127 10.90 3.92 7.48
N ARG A 128 10.29 2.74 7.39
CA ARG A 128 8.84 2.59 7.39
C ARG A 128 8.41 1.56 8.41
N TYR A 129 7.43 1.90 9.23
CA TYR A 129 6.70 0.96 10.08
C TYR A 129 5.39 0.61 9.39
N ASP A 130 5.12 -0.69 9.23
CA ASP A 130 3.89 -1.22 8.67
C ASP A 130 3.18 -2.08 9.72
N SER A 131 1.86 -2.00 9.78
CA SER A 131 1.01 -2.84 10.62
C SER A 131 -0.23 -3.27 9.84
N TYR A 132 -0.64 -4.52 10.00
CA TYR A 132 -1.89 -5.02 9.44
C TYR A 132 -2.73 -5.78 10.46
N LYS A 133 -4.05 -5.79 10.21
CA LYS A 133 -5.02 -6.65 10.89
C LYS A 133 -6.04 -7.17 9.89
N LEU A 134 -6.23 -8.48 9.86
CA LEU A 134 -7.29 -9.17 9.13
C LEU A 134 -8.22 -9.83 10.14
N GLU A 135 -9.52 -9.63 9.95
CA GLU A 135 -10.58 -10.21 10.76
C GLU A 135 -11.64 -10.83 9.85
N SER A 136 -12.16 -11.99 10.23
CA SER A 136 -13.26 -12.68 9.55
C SER A 136 -14.02 -13.53 10.56
N ASP A 137 -15.16 -14.08 10.15
CA ASP A 137 -15.95 -15.00 10.99
C ASP A 137 -15.21 -16.30 11.33
N VAL A 138 -14.13 -16.61 10.60
CA VAL A 138 -13.36 -17.86 10.74
C VAL A 138 -11.99 -17.66 11.39
N GLY A 139 -11.60 -16.43 11.71
CA GLY A 139 -10.35 -16.15 12.40
C GLY A 139 -9.79 -14.75 12.19
N GLU A 140 -8.69 -14.47 12.87
CA GLU A 140 -7.94 -13.22 12.81
C GLU A 140 -6.45 -13.46 12.52
N ALA A 141 -5.79 -12.49 11.90
CA ALA A 141 -4.34 -12.46 11.72
C ALA A 141 -3.84 -11.01 11.80
N SER A 142 -2.69 -10.81 12.41
CA SER A 142 -2.07 -9.48 12.53
C SER A 142 -0.56 -9.58 12.53
N GLY A 143 0.09 -8.49 12.17
CA GLY A 143 1.55 -8.38 12.25
C GLY A 143 2.01 -6.97 12.02
N ASP A 144 3.27 -6.74 12.35
CA ASP A 144 3.95 -5.47 12.15
C ASP A 144 5.42 -5.67 11.81
N ARG A 145 6.00 -4.69 11.12
CA ARG A 145 7.41 -4.70 10.75
C ARG A 145 7.95 -3.30 10.54
N LEU A 146 9.21 -3.14 10.92
CA LEU A 146 10.05 -2.01 10.56
C LEU A 146 10.92 -2.37 9.34
N SER A 147 10.85 -1.54 8.29
CA SER A 147 11.46 -1.75 6.99
C SER A 147 12.44 -0.61 6.65
N PRO A 148 13.77 -0.87 6.62
CA PRO A 148 14.74 0.12 6.18
C PRO A 148 14.87 0.21 4.65
N ARG A 149 15.26 1.38 4.16
CA ARG A 149 15.70 1.64 2.79
C ARG A 149 16.89 2.59 2.78
N ILE A 150 17.89 2.27 1.98
CA ILE A 150 19.00 3.19 1.68
C ILE A 150 19.35 3.15 0.20
N THR A 151 19.51 4.32 -0.40
CA THR A 151 20.00 4.53 -1.76
C THR A 151 21.21 5.45 -1.70
N VAL A 152 22.26 5.13 -2.45
CA VAL A 152 23.43 5.99 -2.63
C VAL A 152 23.61 6.23 -4.12
N GLY A 153 23.67 7.49 -4.51
CA GLY A 153 23.83 7.98 -5.87
C GLY A 153 25.08 8.86 -5.99
N VAL A 154 25.80 8.75 -7.10
CA VAL A 154 26.99 9.54 -7.40
C VAL A 154 26.94 10.06 -8.83
N SER A 155 27.26 11.35 -9.00
CA SER A 155 27.24 12.06 -10.28
C SER A 155 28.62 12.65 -10.58
N PRO A 156 29.63 11.80 -10.89
CA PRO A 156 31.04 12.22 -10.93
C PRO A 156 31.43 13.00 -12.20
N PHE A 157 30.51 13.18 -13.15
CA PHE A 157 30.81 13.77 -14.45
C PHE A 157 30.29 15.20 -14.57
N GLU A 158 31.21 16.16 -14.63
CA GLU A 158 30.92 17.58 -14.87
C GLU A 158 31.05 17.97 -16.35
N THR A 159 31.55 17.08 -17.19
CA THR A 159 31.74 17.35 -18.62
C THR A 159 30.39 17.53 -19.32
N ALA A 160 30.29 18.52 -20.23
CA ALA A 160 29.02 18.87 -20.90
C ALA A 160 28.29 17.69 -21.58
N SER A 161 29.02 16.66 -22.05
CA SER A 161 28.43 15.48 -22.68
C SER A 161 27.82 14.46 -21.71
N LEU A 162 28.19 14.51 -20.43
CA LEU A 162 27.78 13.54 -19.40
C LEU A 162 27.15 14.21 -18.16
N SER A 163 27.01 15.53 -18.16
CA SER A 163 26.31 16.29 -17.13
C SER A 163 24.89 15.73 -16.93
N GLY A 164 24.59 15.31 -15.71
CA GLY A 164 23.30 14.71 -15.33
C GLY A 164 23.29 13.17 -15.32
N LEU A 165 24.36 12.50 -15.71
CA LEU A 165 24.49 11.06 -15.51
C LEU A 165 24.79 10.74 -14.03
N GLN A 166 23.90 9.96 -13.40
CA GLN A 166 24.05 9.49 -12.03
C GLN A 166 24.12 7.95 -11.99
N LEU A 167 25.08 7.42 -11.25
CA LEU A 167 25.15 6.00 -10.90
C LEU A 167 24.58 5.80 -9.50
N TYR A 168 23.75 4.78 -9.28
CA TYR A 168 23.18 4.55 -7.96
C TYR A 168 23.05 3.06 -7.60
N GLY A 169 23.00 2.79 -6.31
CA GLY A 169 22.71 1.49 -5.72
C GLY A 169 21.69 1.62 -4.60
N THR A 170 20.84 0.61 -4.40
CA THR A 170 19.79 0.62 -3.36
C THR A 170 19.73 -0.71 -2.63
N TYR A 171 19.55 -0.64 -1.31
CA TYR A 171 19.11 -1.75 -0.47
C TYR A 171 17.77 -1.38 0.17
N ALA A 172 16.82 -2.31 0.19
CA ALA A 172 15.51 -2.09 0.78
C ALA A 172 14.89 -3.39 1.26
N GLU A 173 14.14 -3.30 2.35
CA GLU A 173 13.31 -4.38 2.89
C GLU A 173 11.83 -4.02 2.80
N GLY A 174 10.98 -4.98 2.41
CA GLY A 174 9.53 -4.80 2.32
C GLY A 174 8.74 -5.87 3.09
N TYR A 175 7.56 -5.50 3.59
CA TYR A 175 6.63 -6.36 4.34
C TYR A 175 5.25 -6.39 3.65
N ARG A 176 4.57 -7.53 3.69
CA ARG A 176 3.19 -7.70 3.19
C ARG A 176 2.45 -8.75 4.01
#